data_AF-A0A1G1DYW1-F1
#
_entry.id   AF-A0A1G1DYW1-F1
#
_cell.length_a   1.000
_cell.length_b   1.000
_cell.length_c   1.000
_cell.angle_alpha   90.00
_cell.angle_beta   90.00
_cell.angle_gamma   90.00
#
_symmetry.space_group_name_H-M   'P 1'
#
loop_
_entity.id
_entity.type
_entity.pdbx_description
1 polymer ?
#
loop_
_entity_poly.entity_id
_entity_poly.type
_entity_poly.pdbx_seq_one_letter_code
_entity_poly.pdbx_strand_id
1 'polypeptide(L)' 'MMSISEKVEYWLDIADYDINTARSLQKNRRYLYTVFMCQQAVEKLLKAIHLHKFAKESPRSHNLV' A
#
# COMPACT_ATOMS: atom_id res chain seq x y z
N MET A 1 20.83 -6.07 5.25
CA MET A 1 19.42 -6.37 5.60
C MET A 1 18.75 -5.03 5.85
N MET A 2 17.60 -4.75 5.22
CA MET A 2 16.93 -3.44 5.41
C MET A 2 16.48 -3.26 6.86
N SER A 3 16.68 -2.05 7.38
CA SER A 3 16.15 -1.55 8.65
C SER A 3 14.62 -1.46 8.61
N ILE A 4 14.01 -1.35 9.80
CA ILE A 4 12.55 -1.14 9.92
C ILE A 4 12.14 0.15 9.21
N SER A 5 12.95 1.21 9.30
CA SER A 5 12.66 2.49 8.65
C SER A 5 12.62 2.35 7.14
N GLU A 6 13.66 1.75 6.54
CA GLU A 6 13.72 1.53 5.09
C GLU A 6 12.56 0.68 4.58
N LYS A 7 12.10 -0.29 5.37
CA LYS A 7 10.94 -1.12 5.01
C LYS A 7 9.62 -0.38 5.15
N VAL A 8 9.47 0.50 6.15
CA VAL A 8 8.29 1.36 6.29
C VAL A 8 8.23 2.31 5.10
N GLU A 9 9.35 2.97 4.77
CA GLU A 9 9.46 3.85 3.61
C GLU A 9 9.13 3.12 2.31
N TYR A 10 9.65 1.91 2.13
CA TYR A 10 9.28 1.06 1.00
C TYR A 10 7.76 0.90 0.87
N TRP A 11 7.04 0.54 1.94
CA TRP A 11 5.58 0.37 1.89
C TRP A 11 4.84 1.68 1.61
N LEU A 12 5.35 2.82 2.10
CA LEU A 12 4.79 4.14 1.81
C LEU A 12 4.95 4.49 0.32
N ASP A 13 6.13 4.24 -0.25
CA ASP A 13 6.42 4.52 -1.67
C ASP A 13 5.51 3.74 -2.61
N ILE A 14 5.33 2.43 -2.35
CA ILE A 14 4.46 1.61 -3.20
C ILE A 14 2.97 1.93 -2.97
N ALA A 15 2.57 2.44 -1.80
CA ALA A 15 1.21 2.92 -1.58
C ALA A 15 0.93 4.22 -2.35
N ASP A 16 1.88 5.15 -2.38
CA ASP A 16 1.76 6.39 -3.15
C ASP A 16 1.71 6.11 -4.66
N TYR A 17 2.55 5.18 -5.13
CA TYR A 17 2.52 4.72 -6.52
C TYR A 17 1.14 4.16 -6.92
N ASP A 18 0.51 3.35 -6.06
CA ASP A 18 -0.82 2.81 -6.30
C ASP A 18 -1.89 3.90 -6.37
N ILE A 19 -1.84 4.91 -5.49
CA ILE A 19 -2.76 6.06 -5.55
C ILE A 19 -2.57 6.88 -6.83
N ASN A 20 -1.32 7.12 -7.24
CA ASN A 20 -1.04 7.82 -8.50
C ASN A 20 -1.53 7.03 -9.72
N THR A 21 -1.42 5.70 -9.66
CA THR A 21 -2.00 4.80 -10.66
C THR A 21 -3.53 4.87 -10.66
N ALA A 22 -4.18 4.87 -9.48
CA ALA A 22 -5.63 5.02 -9.35
C ALA A 22 -6.12 6.33 -9.98
N ARG A 23 -5.42 7.46 -9.76
CA ARG A 23 -5.75 8.75 -10.39
C ARG A 23 -5.68 8.68 -11.92
N SER A 24 -4.68 8.00 -12.47
CA SER A 24 -4.53 7.82 -13.91
C SER A 24 -5.64 6.95 -14.50
N LEU A 25 -6.02 5.89 -13.80
CA LEU A 25 -7.13 5.01 -14.19
C LEU A 25 -8.48 5.73 -14.14
N GLN A 26 -8.71 6.56 -13.12
CA GLN A 26 -9.91 7.38 -12.98
C GLN A 26 -10.07 8.34 -14.16
N LYS A 27 -8.99 9.04 -14.55
CA LYS A 27 -8.97 9.94 -15.72
C LYS A 27 -9.36 9.21 -17.00
N ASN A 28 -8.94 7.96 -17.14
CA ASN A 28 -9.25 7.08 -18.27
C ASN A 28 -10.58 6.32 -18.13
N ARG A 29 -11.41 6.65 -17.13
CA ARG A 29 -12.72 6.01 -16.85
C ARG A 29 -12.63 4.50 -16.59
N ARG A 30 -11.47 4.01 -16.12
CA ARG A 30 -11.21 2.60 -15.77
C ARG A 30 -11.57 2.36 -14.29
N TYR A 31 -12.85 2.49 -13.95
CA TYR A 31 -13.30 2.59 -12.55
C TYR A 31 -13.06 1.32 -11.71
N LEU A 32 -13.25 0.12 -12.27
CA LEU A 32 -12.99 -1.13 -11.56
C LEU A 32 -11.53 -1.20 -11.07
N TYR A 33 -10.59 -0.87 -11.97
CA TYR A 33 -9.17 -0.84 -11.63
C TYR A 33 -8.81 0.32 -10.71
N THR A 34 -9.53 1.44 -10.79
CA THR A 34 -9.35 2.58 -9.87
C THR A 34 -9.59 2.15 -8.44
N VAL A 35 -10.74 1.51 -8.17
CA VAL A 35 -11.10 1.03 -6.82
C VAL A 35 -10.11 -0.04 -6.34
N PHE A 36 -9.71 -0.97 -7.22
CA PHE A 36 -8.70 -1.97 -6.90
C PHE A 36 -7.37 -1.33 -6.46
N MET A 37 -6.88 -0.30 -7.16
CA MET A 37 -5.66 0.39 -6.78
C MET A 37 -5.81 1.18 -5.47
N CYS A 38 -6.98 1.77 -5.21
CA CYS A 38 -7.25 2.37 -3.90
C CYS A 38 -7.17 1.34 -2.76
N GLN A 39 -7.74 0.15 -2.94
CA GLN A 39 -7.65 -0.93 -1.96
C GLN A 39 -6.19 -1.35 -1.72
N GLN A 40 -5.42 -1.51 -2.79
CA GLN A 40 -4.00 -1.88 -2.72
C GLN A 40 -3.16 -0.84 -1.95
N ALA A 41 -3.40 0.45 -2.18
CA ALA A 41 -2.74 1.52 -1.43
C ALA A 41 -3.06 1.45 0.07
N VAL A 42 -4.33 1.25 0.43
CA VAL A 42 -4.76 1.12 1.83
C VAL A 42 -4.10 -0.09 2.50
N GLU A 43 -4.04 -1.24 1.82
CA GLU A 43 -3.37 -2.44 2.32
C GLU A 43 -1.89 -2.19 2.66
N LYS A 44 -1.19 -1.50 1.76
CA LYS A 44 0.23 -1.16 1.91
C LYS A 44 0.47 -0.15 3.04
N LEU A 45 -0.39 0.86 3.18
CA LEU A 45 -0.35 1.80 4.29
C LEU A 45 -0.55 1.08 5.64
N LEU A 46 -1.51 0.15 5.72
CA LEU A 46 -1.73 -0.63 6.94
C LEU A 46 -0.51 -1.49 7.29
N LYS A 47 0.16 -2.08 6.30
CA LYS A 47 1.44 -2.81 6.49
C LYS A 47 2.55 -1.89 7.00
N ALA A 48 2.68 -0.68 6.45
CA ALA A 48 3.64 0.32 6.92
C ALA A 48 3.39 0.68 8.39
N ILE A 49 2.13 0.97 8.76
CA ILE A 49 1.73 1.30 10.14
C ILE A 49 2.00 0.14 11.08
N HIS A 50 1.65 -1.09 10.69
CA HIS A 50 1.90 -2.28 11.51
C HIS A 50 3.39 -2.48 11.76
N LEU A 51 4.21 -2.40 10.70
CA LEU A 51 5.64 -2.56 10.81
C LEU A 51 6.28 -1.46 11.67
N HIS A 52 5.85 -0.21 11.51
CA HIS A 52 6.31 0.91 12.33
C HIS A 52 5.95 0.73 13.82
N LYS A 53 4.72 0.30 14.12
CA LYS A 53 4.21 0.19 15.49
C LYS A 53 4.74 -1.02 16.25
N PHE A 54 4.92 -2.15 15.58
CA PHE A 54 5.25 -3.42 16.22
C PHE A 54 6.66 -3.94 15.92
N ALA A 55 7.43 -3.24 15.09
CA ALA A 55 8.75 -3.67 14.62
C ALA A 55 8.72 -5.09 14.00
N LYS A 56 7.55 -5.48 13.47
CA LYS A 56 7.24 -6.84 13.00
C LYS A 56 6.52 -6.76 11.66
N GLU A 57 6.89 -7.64 10.74
CA GLU A 57 6.20 -7.77 9.46
C GLU A 57 4.76 -8.25 9.67
N SER A 58 3.82 -7.63 8.95
CA SER A 58 2.46 -8.13 8.86
C SER A 58 2.46 -9.54 8.25
N PRO A 59 1.53 -10.44 8.64
CA PRO A 59 1.33 -11.70 7.94
C PRO A 59 1.20 -11.47 6.44
N ARG A 60 1.73 -12.39 5.62
CA ARG A 60 1.54 -12.40 4.17
C ARG A 60 0.13 -12.85 3.82
N SER A 61 -0.86 -12.03 4.15
CA SER A 61 -2.24 -12.16 3.71
C SER A 61 -2.62 -10.93 2.87
N HIS A 62 -3.50 -11.14 1.89
CA HIS A 62 -4.23 -10.07 1.20
C HIS A 62 -5.56 -9.75 1.91
N ASN A 63 -5.63 -10.08 3.20
CA ASN A 63 -6.82 -9.82 3.99
C ASN A 63 -6.60 -8.56 4.82
N LEU A 64 -7.47 -7.57 4.59
CA LEU A 64 -7.46 -6.28 5.27
C LEU A 64 -8.08 -6.35 6.68
N VAL A 65 -8.74 -7.47 7.04
CA VAL A 65 -9.43 -7.71 8.33
C VAL A 65 -9.16 -9.12 8.85
#